data_AF-A0A848WI14-F1
#
_entry.id   AF-A0A848WI14-F1
#
_cell.length_a   1.000
_cell.length_b   1.000
_cell.length_c   1.000
_cell.angle_alpha   90.00
_cell.angle_beta   90.00
_cell.angle_gamma   90.00
#
_symmetry.space_group_name_H-M   'P 1'
#
loop_
_entity.id
_entity.type
_entity.pdbx_description
1 polymer ?
#
loop_
_entity_poly.entity_id
_entity_poly.type
_entity_poly.pdbx_seq_one_letter_code
_entity_poly.pdbx_strand_id
1 'polypeptide(L)'
;MTVTFSLNGETVEVDADPTVTLLDWLREERGLCGTKEGCNEGDCGACTVMVTEPDASEQGVKALNACILFLPQLHGKAVRTVEGIADPDGVLHPVQQAMVDHHGSQCGFCTPGFVVSMAVAHMAGRTDHDDVLAGNLCRCTGYAPIVRAAEAAEAEDIPDWLADTCPDVAPLAFAPESTDELASWYAAHPSATLIAGATDVGLWVTKQLRALGDVAFLNRCWDMQKVDVISDGIRIGAGVTMAALMPTLRTHHSSYAELARRYGSEQVRQAATIGGNIANGSPIGDNPPALIALGATLHLRHGAEKRNLPIEDFFLDYGKQDRAPGEFVEAVTIPKEAPDLRCYKISKRFDQDISAVCGCFNVTLTGGKVAAARIAFGGMAGVPKRASAVESALMGELWSIETVKGVMPRFSDDFTPMDDMRASASYRLATAQNLLLRYFHDLNGTSVNVLEVSP
;
A
#
# COMPACT_ATOMS: atom_id res chain seq x y z
N MET A 1 -0.50 28.88 6.49
CA MET A 1 -1.54 28.39 5.56
C MET A 1 -2.58 27.66 6.39
N THR A 2 -3.86 27.96 6.15
CA THR A 2 -4.94 27.42 6.99
C THR A 2 -5.48 26.12 6.42
N VAL A 3 -5.38 25.04 7.20
CA VAL A 3 -6.04 23.76 6.95
C VAL A 3 -7.30 23.69 7.81
N THR A 4 -8.45 23.50 7.17
CA THR A 4 -9.74 23.26 7.83
C THR A 4 -10.15 21.79 7.70
N PHE A 5 -10.55 21.16 8.81
CA PHE A 5 -11.08 19.79 8.87
C PHE A 5 -11.97 19.60 10.10
N SER A 6 -12.76 18.53 10.17
CA SER A 6 -13.53 18.16 11.38
C SER A 6 -12.71 17.22 12.27
N LEU A 7 -12.68 17.47 13.57
CA LEU A 7 -12.01 16.66 14.57
C LEU A 7 -13.01 16.27 15.66
N ASN A 8 -13.32 14.98 15.77
CA ASN A 8 -14.29 14.45 16.74
C ASN A 8 -15.65 15.17 16.71
N GLY A 9 -16.09 15.58 15.52
CA GLY A 9 -17.36 16.30 15.31
C GLY A 9 -17.27 17.82 15.35
N GLU A 10 -16.12 18.40 15.74
CA GLU A 10 -15.92 19.85 15.77
C GLU A 10 -15.06 20.32 14.59
N THR A 11 -15.47 21.37 13.89
CA THR A 11 -14.64 21.98 12.84
C THR A 11 -13.45 22.71 13.46
N VAL A 12 -12.25 22.44 12.96
CA VAL A 12 -10.99 23.04 13.40
C VAL A 12 -10.29 23.68 12.20
N GLU A 13 -9.72 24.86 12.43
CA GLU A 13 -8.81 25.54 11.52
C GLU A 13 -7.41 25.56 12.14
N VAL A 14 -6.40 25.19 11.36
CA VAL A 14 -5.01 25.07 11.80
C VAL A 14 -4.10 25.83 10.86
N ASP A 15 -3.28 26.73 11.40
CA ASP A 15 -2.18 27.37 10.69
C ASP A 15 -0.86 26.73 11.12
N ALA A 16 -0.33 25.82 10.29
CA ALA A 16 0.87 25.04 10.60
C ALA A 16 1.77 24.86 9.37
N ASP A 17 3.01 24.45 9.60
CA ASP A 17 3.91 24.00 8.54
C ASP A 17 3.31 22.77 7.81
N PRO A 18 3.37 22.70 6.47
CA PRO A 18 2.73 21.64 5.71
C PRO A 18 3.28 20.24 5.99
N THR A 19 4.45 20.13 6.63
CA THR A 19 5.09 18.86 7.01
C THR A 19 4.83 18.44 8.46
N VAL A 20 4.01 19.20 9.21
CA VAL A 20 3.54 18.78 10.53
C VAL A 20 2.63 17.55 10.38
N THR A 21 2.96 16.50 11.13
CA THR A 21 2.15 15.28 11.18
C THR A 21 0.92 15.50 12.05
N LEU A 22 -0.18 14.81 11.72
CA LEU A 22 -1.39 14.83 12.55
C LEU A 22 -1.08 14.34 13.97
N LEU A 23 -0.20 13.35 14.13
CA LEU A 23 0.15 12.82 15.44
C LEU A 23 0.79 13.89 16.34
N ASP A 24 1.78 14.61 15.82
CA ASP A 24 2.48 15.64 16.59
C ASP A 24 1.51 16.76 16.96
N TRP A 25 0.72 17.23 15.99
CA TRP A 25 -0.27 18.28 16.23
C TRP A 25 -1.33 17.89 17.28
N LEU A 26 -1.89 16.68 17.19
CA LEU A 26 -2.87 16.18 18.16
C LEU A 26 -2.31 16.18 19.58
N ARG A 27 -1.05 15.74 19.74
CA ARG A 27 -0.44 15.51 21.05
C ARG A 27 0.14 16.78 21.66
N GLU A 28 0.89 17.53 20.86
CA GLU A 28 1.70 18.65 21.32
C GLU A 28 0.91 19.96 21.37
N GLU A 29 0.01 20.18 20.39
CA GLU A 29 -0.76 21.44 20.31
C GLU A 29 -2.17 21.30 20.89
N ARG A 30 -2.87 20.20 20.59
CA ARG A 30 -4.25 19.98 21.07
C ARG A 30 -4.35 19.28 22.42
N GLY A 31 -3.28 18.64 22.88
CA GLY A 31 -3.28 17.85 24.12
C GLY A 31 -4.15 16.59 24.06
N LEU A 32 -4.59 16.15 22.88
CA LEU A 32 -5.33 14.90 22.66
C LEU A 32 -4.36 13.72 22.69
N CYS A 33 -4.05 13.29 23.91
CA CYS A 33 -2.97 12.36 24.20
C CYS A 33 -3.36 10.88 24.02
N GLY A 34 -4.61 10.55 23.67
CA GLY A 34 -5.11 9.20 23.47
C GLY A 34 -4.50 8.49 22.28
N THR A 35 -4.30 9.20 21.16
CA THR A 35 -3.51 8.72 20.01
C THR A 35 -2.03 8.60 20.41
N LYS A 36 -1.44 7.41 20.26
CA LYS A 36 -0.11 7.10 20.81
C LYS A 36 0.97 7.03 19.73
N GLU A 37 2.15 7.53 20.06
CA GLU A 37 3.36 7.24 19.30
C GLU A 37 4.00 5.93 19.81
N GLY A 38 4.01 4.88 18.98
CA GLY A 38 4.74 3.64 19.29
C GLY A 38 6.01 3.43 18.46
N CYS A 39 6.09 4.04 17.27
CA CYS A 39 7.25 3.92 16.38
C CYS A 39 7.52 5.18 15.56
N ASN A 40 6.49 5.94 15.17
CA ASN A 40 6.60 7.07 14.24
C ASN A 40 7.12 6.67 12.84
N GLU A 41 6.76 5.46 12.38
CA GLU A 41 7.17 4.87 11.08
C GLU A 41 6.03 4.18 10.31
N GLY A 42 4.79 4.21 10.85
CA GLY A 42 3.65 3.53 10.24
C GLY A 42 3.54 2.03 10.51
N ASP A 43 4.49 1.42 11.22
CA ASP A 43 4.51 -0.04 11.45
C ASP A 43 3.56 -0.52 12.57
N CYS A 44 3.41 0.24 13.66
CA CYS A 44 2.81 -0.33 14.88
C CYS A 44 1.30 -0.13 15.03
N GLY A 45 0.69 0.81 14.29
CA GLY A 45 -0.73 1.15 14.40
C GLY A 45 -1.17 1.75 15.75
N ALA A 46 -0.25 2.09 16.66
CA ALA A 46 -0.61 2.72 17.94
C ALA A 46 -1.22 4.13 17.76
N CYS A 47 -0.94 4.76 16.63
CA CYS A 47 -1.43 6.09 16.24
C CYS A 47 -2.61 6.01 15.26
N THR A 48 -3.33 4.89 15.16
CA THR A 48 -4.43 4.78 14.20
C THR A 48 -5.53 5.79 14.52
N VAL A 49 -5.96 6.52 13.50
CA VAL A 49 -7.10 7.43 13.49
C VAL A 49 -8.09 7.01 12.40
N MET A 50 -9.35 7.36 12.56
CA MET A 50 -10.39 7.19 11.55
C MET A 50 -10.49 8.49 10.75
N VAL A 51 -10.55 8.39 9.43
CA VAL A 51 -10.66 9.53 8.52
C VAL A 51 -11.81 9.30 7.54
N THR A 52 -12.74 10.24 7.50
CA THR A 52 -13.88 10.25 6.59
C THR A 52 -13.62 11.21 5.44
N GLU A 53 -13.88 10.74 4.22
CA GLU A 53 -13.76 11.47 2.97
C GLU A 53 -15.05 12.27 2.64
N PRO A 54 -14.96 13.40 1.91
CA PRO A 54 -16.14 14.23 1.57
C PRO A 54 -17.22 13.50 0.77
N ASP A 55 -16.83 12.60 -0.15
CA ASP A 55 -17.72 11.88 -1.07
C ASP A 55 -18.02 10.45 -0.60
N ALA A 56 -18.30 10.26 0.69
CA ALA A 56 -18.53 8.94 1.28
C ALA A 56 -19.83 8.27 0.78
N SER A 57 -19.72 7.50 -0.31
CA SER A 57 -20.39 6.18 -0.39
C SER A 57 -19.72 5.21 0.59
N GLU A 58 -20.23 3.99 0.78
CA GLU A 58 -19.83 2.99 1.81
C GLU A 58 -18.31 2.74 2.04
N GLN A 59 -17.42 3.25 1.18
CA GLN A 59 -15.95 3.19 1.30
C GLN A 59 -15.28 4.50 1.79
N GLY A 60 -16.07 5.49 2.24
CA GLY A 60 -15.56 6.82 2.59
C GLY A 60 -14.81 6.92 3.92
N VAL A 61 -14.89 5.90 4.78
CA VAL A 61 -14.24 5.89 6.10
C VAL A 61 -13.02 4.97 6.10
N LYS A 62 -11.87 5.49 6.54
CA LYS A 62 -10.57 4.79 6.48
C LYS A 62 -9.87 4.84 7.82
N ALA A 63 -9.19 3.75 8.19
CA ALA A 63 -8.22 3.74 9.28
C ALA A 63 -6.85 4.16 8.73
N LEU A 64 -6.22 5.19 9.28
CA LEU A 64 -4.93 5.73 8.83
C LEU A 64 -3.94 5.90 9.99
N ASN A 65 -2.65 5.87 9.70
CA ASN A 65 -1.58 6.12 10.68
C ASN A 65 -1.29 7.62 10.81
N ALA A 66 -1.62 8.23 11.95
CA ALA A 66 -1.44 9.67 12.16
C ALA A 66 0.04 10.15 12.10
N CYS A 67 1.01 9.27 12.39
CA CYS A 67 2.45 9.64 12.39
C CYS A 67 3.03 9.94 11.00
N ILE A 68 2.37 9.49 9.94
CA ILE A 68 2.82 9.66 8.55
C ILE A 68 1.71 10.30 7.70
N LEU A 69 0.79 11.01 8.36
CA LEU A 69 -0.30 11.75 7.76
C LEU A 69 -0.10 13.23 8.05
N PHE A 70 0.16 14.03 7.02
CA PHE A 70 0.39 15.46 7.17
C PHE A 70 -0.93 16.24 7.22
N LEU A 71 -0.95 17.35 7.96
CA LEU A 71 -2.17 18.17 8.12
C LEU A 71 -2.82 18.58 6.79
N PRO A 72 -2.11 19.02 5.73
CA PRO A 72 -2.75 19.38 4.46
C PRO A 72 -3.53 18.25 3.79
N GLN A 73 -3.17 16.98 4.06
CA GLN A 73 -3.92 15.84 3.55
C GLN A 73 -5.31 15.74 4.17
N LEU A 74 -5.59 16.39 5.29
CA LEU A 74 -6.87 16.37 5.99
C LEU A 74 -7.82 17.49 5.57
N HIS A 75 -7.39 18.40 4.70
CA HIS A 75 -8.20 19.56 4.35
C HIS A 75 -9.55 19.15 3.72
N GLY A 76 -10.64 19.56 4.37
CA GLY A 76 -12.00 19.20 4.00
C GLY A 76 -12.46 17.82 4.45
N LYS A 77 -11.67 17.08 5.25
CA LYS A 77 -12.04 15.75 5.76
C LYS A 77 -12.57 15.81 7.19
N ALA A 78 -13.07 14.68 7.70
CA ALA A 78 -13.33 14.50 9.13
C ALA A 78 -12.41 13.44 9.74
N VAL A 79 -12.01 13.65 10.99
CA VAL A 79 -11.07 12.81 11.74
C VAL A 79 -11.67 12.44 13.07
N ARG A 80 -11.68 11.14 13.39
CA ARG A 80 -12.00 10.59 14.71
C ARG A 80 -10.75 9.98 15.33
N THR A 81 -10.40 10.49 16.51
CA THR A 81 -9.38 9.89 17.38
C THR A 81 -10.05 8.95 18.39
N VAL A 82 -9.27 8.23 19.20
CA VAL A 82 -9.83 7.31 20.22
C VAL A 82 -10.78 8.02 21.18
N GLU A 83 -10.52 9.30 21.49
CA GLU A 83 -11.33 10.14 22.36
C GLU A 83 -12.73 10.44 21.78
N GLY A 84 -12.88 10.36 20.46
CA GLY A 84 -14.14 10.60 19.76
C GLY A 84 -14.91 9.34 19.36
N ILE A 85 -14.45 8.15 19.78
CA ILE A 85 -15.12 6.87 19.45
C ILE A 85 -16.37 6.63 20.31
N ALA A 86 -16.29 6.97 21.59
CA ALA A 86 -17.47 6.98 22.46
C ALA A 86 -18.36 8.18 22.10
N ASP A 87 -19.65 8.08 22.43
CA ASP A 87 -20.57 9.20 22.24
C ASP A 87 -20.29 10.35 23.24
N PRO A 88 -20.88 11.55 23.04
CA PRO A 88 -20.70 12.67 23.96
C PRO A 88 -21.21 12.45 25.39
N ASP A 89 -22.15 11.52 25.59
CA ASP A 89 -22.73 11.18 26.90
C ASP A 89 -21.94 10.06 27.63
N GLY A 90 -20.90 9.52 26.98
CA GLY A 90 -20.01 8.49 27.51
C GLY A 90 -20.42 7.05 27.22
N VAL A 91 -21.42 6.83 26.35
CA VAL A 91 -21.77 5.51 25.84
C VAL A 91 -20.61 4.99 25.00
N LEU A 92 -20.10 3.82 25.41
CA LEU A 92 -19.02 3.15 24.70
C LEU A 92 -19.52 2.61 23.35
N HIS A 93 -18.68 2.72 22.34
CA HIS A 93 -18.86 1.98 21.10
C HIS A 93 -18.83 0.46 21.39
N PRO A 94 -19.60 -0.39 20.68
CA PRO A 94 -19.61 -1.85 20.87
C PRO A 94 -18.21 -2.48 20.96
N VAL A 95 -17.33 -2.13 20.01
CA VAL A 95 -15.89 -2.49 20.03
C VAL A 95 -15.18 -2.15 21.36
N GLN A 96 -15.41 -0.97 21.95
CA GLN A 96 -14.77 -0.60 23.22
C GLN A 96 -15.27 -1.50 24.35
N GLN A 97 -16.58 -1.76 24.40
CA GLN A 97 -17.19 -2.66 25.39
C GLN A 97 -16.67 -4.09 25.24
N ALA A 98 -16.64 -4.62 24.00
CA ALA A 98 -16.11 -5.95 23.71
C ALA A 98 -14.63 -6.10 24.10
N MET A 99 -13.81 -5.06 23.92
CA MET A 99 -12.41 -5.06 24.37
C MET A 99 -12.27 -5.20 25.88
N VAL A 100 -13.21 -4.64 26.66
CA VAL A 100 -13.26 -4.81 28.12
C VAL A 100 -13.66 -6.25 28.46
N ASP A 101 -14.77 -6.71 27.89
CA ASP A 101 -15.39 -8.00 28.24
C ASP A 101 -14.53 -9.21 27.87
N HIS A 102 -13.78 -9.11 26.76
CA HIS A 102 -12.91 -10.19 26.28
C HIS A 102 -11.44 -10.04 26.72
N HIS A 103 -11.14 -9.09 27.60
CA HIS A 103 -9.77 -8.80 28.06
C HIS A 103 -8.81 -8.52 26.90
N GLY A 104 -9.29 -7.75 25.90
CA GLY A 104 -8.54 -7.34 24.71
C GLY A 104 -7.37 -6.39 25.01
N SER A 105 -7.11 -6.06 26.28
CA SER A 105 -6.00 -5.21 26.69
C SER A 105 -5.31 -5.70 27.96
N GLN A 106 -4.01 -5.39 28.09
CA GLN A 106 -3.23 -5.60 29.31
C GLN A 106 -2.52 -4.30 29.73
N CYS A 107 -1.45 -3.92 29.02
CA CYS A 107 -0.74 -2.66 29.30
C CYS A 107 -1.50 -1.40 28.83
N GLY A 108 -2.49 -1.57 27.95
CA GLY A 108 -3.34 -0.49 27.43
C GLY A 108 -2.73 0.36 26.31
N PHE A 109 -1.42 0.28 26.03
CA PHE A 109 -0.74 1.22 25.14
C PHE A 109 -1.21 1.14 23.68
N CYS A 110 -1.37 -0.08 23.15
CA CYS A 110 -1.86 -0.31 21.78
C CYS A 110 -3.39 -0.19 21.65
N THR A 111 -4.12 -0.22 22.77
CA THR A 111 -5.58 -0.31 22.78
C THR A 111 -6.26 0.79 21.96
N PRO A 112 -5.84 2.07 22.02
CA PRO A 112 -6.42 3.12 21.17
C PRO A 112 -6.40 2.79 19.69
N GLY A 113 -5.25 2.35 19.17
CA GLY A 113 -5.10 2.01 17.75
C GLY A 113 -5.96 0.83 17.32
N PHE A 114 -6.05 -0.20 18.16
CA PHE A 114 -6.95 -1.34 17.93
C PHE A 114 -8.42 -0.92 17.93
N VAL A 115 -8.85 -0.15 18.93
CA VAL A 115 -10.25 0.35 19.04
C VAL A 115 -10.64 1.11 17.79
N VAL A 116 -9.81 2.05 17.33
CA VAL A 116 -10.12 2.83 16.12
C VAL A 116 -10.15 1.94 14.87
N SER A 117 -9.20 1.01 14.72
CA SER A 117 -9.16 0.11 13.56
C SER A 117 -10.39 -0.81 13.51
N MET A 118 -10.79 -1.37 14.66
CA MET A 118 -11.99 -2.21 14.77
C MET A 118 -13.27 -1.40 14.60
N ALA A 119 -13.34 -0.14 15.06
CA ALA A 119 -14.50 0.72 14.83
C ALA A 119 -14.71 1.01 13.34
N VAL A 120 -13.63 1.32 12.60
CA VAL A 120 -13.68 1.47 11.14
C VAL A 120 -14.15 0.17 10.47
N ALA A 121 -13.63 -0.98 10.90
CA ALA A 121 -14.01 -2.28 10.35
C ALA A 121 -15.49 -2.61 10.61
N HIS A 122 -15.97 -2.34 11.83
CA HIS A 122 -17.36 -2.52 12.23
C HIS A 122 -18.31 -1.67 11.40
N MET A 123 -18.00 -0.38 11.22
CA MET A 123 -18.78 0.51 10.35
C MET A 123 -18.84 0.04 8.89
N ALA A 124 -17.78 -0.61 8.41
CA ALA A 124 -17.69 -1.17 7.07
C ALA A 124 -18.22 -2.61 6.95
N GLY A 125 -18.69 -3.22 8.04
CA GLY A 125 -19.12 -4.63 8.08
C GLY A 125 -18.00 -5.62 7.72
N ARG A 126 -16.74 -5.26 7.93
CA ARG A 126 -15.57 -6.08 7.60
C ARG A 126 -15.27 -7.08 8.73
N THR A 127 -15.07 -8.35 8.35
CA THR A 127 -14.84 -9.47 9.29
C THR A 127 -13.52 -10.22 9.07
N ASP A 128 -12.68 -9.76 8.13
CA ASP A 128 -11.34 -10.28 7.89
C ASP A 128 -10.31 -9.63 8.83
N HIS A 129 -10.48 -9.90 10.14
CA HIS A 129 -9.74 -9.26 11.23
C HIS A 129 -8.22 -9.42 11.13
N ASP A 130 -7.72 -10.54 10.63
CA ASP A 130 -6.29 -10.76 10.44
C ASP A 130 -5.67 -9.71 9.50
N ASP A 131 -6.37 -9.36 8.42
CA ASP A 131 -5.91 -8.36 7.44
C ASP A 131 -6.08 -6.93 7.95
N VAL A 132 -7.24 -6.65 8.55
CA VAL A 132 -7.60 -5.32 9.09
C VAL A 132 -6.66 -4.94 10.24
N LEU A 133 -6.33 -5.89 11.11
CA LEU A 133 -5.54 -5.66 12.33
C LEU A 133 -4.05 -5.98 12.16
N ALA A 134 -3.61 -6.43 10.99
CA ALA A 134 -2.19 -6.73 10.71
C ALA A 134 -1.25 -5.56 11.08
N GLY A 135 -1.73 -4.31 10.91
CA GLY A 135 -0.99 -3.10 11.22
C GLY A 135 -1.03 -2.66 12.68
N ASN A 136 -1.76 -3.35 13.55
CA ASN A 136 -1.85 -3.05 14.97
C ASN A 136 -1.03 -4.06 15.76
N LEU A 137 0.12 -3.65 16.30
CA LEU A 137 1.00 -4.54 17.02
C LEU A 137 0.67 -4.57 18.51
N CYS A 138 0.46 -5.77 19.05
CA CYS A 138 0.31 -6.00 20.48
C CYS A 138 1.39 -6.94 20.99
N ARG A 139 2.08 -6.54 22.07
CA ARG A 139 3.13 -7.37 22.68
C ARG A 139 2.67 -8.17 23.90
N CYS A 140 1.49 -7.87 24.44
CA CYS A 140 1.04 -8.40 25.72
C CYS A 140 -0.01 -9.51 25.58
N THR A 141 -1.03 -9.30 24.73
CA THR A 141 -2.25 -10.12 24.74
C THR A 141 -2.14 -11.45 24.00
N GLY A 142 -1.17 -11.58 23.08
CA GLY A 142 -1.11 -12.71 22.16
C GLY A 142 -2.22 -12.71 21.11
N TYR A 143 -2.85 -11.56 20.85
CA TYR A 143 -3.91 -11.30 19.85
C TYR A 143 -5.25 -12.00 20.04
N ALA A 144 -5.29 -13.26 20.48
CA ALA A 144 -6.53 -14.03 20.64
C ALA A 144 -7.69 -13.31 21.37
N PRO A 145 -7.49 -12.62 22.52
CA PRO A 145 -8.59 -11.89 23.16
C PRO A 145 -9.07 -10.67 22.37
N ILE A 146 -8.23 -10.07 21.53
CA ILE A 146 -8.60 -8.95 20.65
C ILE A 146 -9.47 -9.46 19.51
N VAL A 147 -9.11 -10.60 18.90
CA VAL A 147 -9.91 -11.23 17.85
C VAL A 147 -11.31 -11.58 18.37
N ARG A 148 -11.41 -12.19 19.56
CA ARG A 148 -12.72 -12.45 20.20
C ARG A 148 -13.54 -11.18 20.42
N ALA A 149 -12.90 -10.06 20.77
CA ALA A 149 -13.59 -8.78 20.93
C ALA A 149 -14.10 -8.24 19.59
N ALA A 150 -13.31 -8.35 18.53
CA ALA A 150 -13.70 -7.94 17.18
C ALA A 150 -14.90 -8.77 16.68
N GLU A 151 -14.82 -10.10 16.80
CA GLU A 151 -15.91 -11.03 16.46
C GLU A 151 -17.19 -10.74 17.25
N ALA A 152 -17.08 -10.46 18.56
CA ALA A 152 -18.23 -10.15 19.40
C ALA A 152 -18.93 -8.84 18.98
N ALA A 153 -18.16 -7.85 18.51
CA ALA A 153 -18.71 -6.57 18.08
C ALA A 153 -19.42 -6.64 16.71
N GLU A 154 -19.16 -7.66 15.88
CA GLU A 154 -19.76 -7.79 14.53
C GLU A 154 -21.29 -7.80 14.54
N ALA A 155 -21.89 -8.38 15.57
CA ALA A 155 -23.34 -8.55 15.66
C ALA A 155 -24.08 -7.32 16.24
N GLU A 156 -23.33 -6.33 16.72
CA GLU A 156 -23.88 -5.14 17.36
C GLU A 156 -24.21 -4.05 16.31
N ASP A 157 -25.22 -3.23 16.60
CA ASP A 157 -25.63 -2.15 15.71
C ASP A 157 -24.52 -1.10 15.55
N ILE A 158 -24.36 -0.56 14.33
CA ILE A 158 -23.41 0.51 14.04
C ILE A 158 -23.92 1.82 14.67
N PRO A 159 -23.14 2.45 15.56
CA PRO A 159 -23.51 3.73 16.15
C PRO A 159 -23.72 4.86 15.13
N ASP A 160 -24.75 5.67 15.33
CA ASP A 160 -25.07 6.81 14.45
C ASP A 160 -24.16 8.04 14.70
N TRP A 161 -23.61 8.19 15.89
CA TRP A 161 -22.76 9.32 16.28
C TRP A 161 -21.38 9.35 15.59
N LEU A 162 -20.99 8.29 14.88
CA LEU A 162 -19.79 8.24 14.06
C LEU A 162 -20.01 8.66 12.61
N ALA A 163 -21.24 9.05 12.24
CA ALA A 163 -21.54 9.63 10.94
C ALA A 163 -21.06 11.10 10.86
N ASP A 164 -19.75 11.28 10.68
CA ASP A 164 -19.15 12.61 10.60
C ASP A 164 -19.48 13.34 9.29
N THR A 165 -19.70 14.65 9.40
CA THR A 165 -19.83 15.55 8.25
C THR A 165 -18.48 16.20 7.95
N CYS A 166 -18.08 16.16 6.68
CA CYS A 166 -16.89 16.84 6.18
C CYS A 166 -17.17 18.33 5.93
N PRO A 167 -16.29 19.25 6.37
CA PRO A 167 -16.47 20.68 6.10
C PRO A 167 -16.22 20.99 4.61
N ASP A 168 -17.01 21.91 4.06
CA ASP A 168 -16.73 22.50 2.75
C ASP A 168 -15.56 23.49 2.87
N VAL A 169 -14.60 23.40 1.95
CA VAL A 169 -13.34 24.13 2.02
C VAL A 169 -12.89 24.63 0.65
N ALA A 170 -12.22 25.78 0.65
CA ALA A 170 -11.62 26.31 -0.58
C ALA A 170 -10.37 25.51 -0.98
N PRO A 171 -10.02 25.44 -2.27
CA PRO A 171 -8.80 24.77 -2.73
C PRO A 171 -7.52 25.36 -2.11
N LEU A 172 -6.53 24.49 -1.88
CA LEU A 172 -5.19 24.90 -1.43
C LEU A 172 -4.27 25.07 -2.64
N ALA A 173 -3.48 26.14 -2.66
CA ALA A 173 -2.60 26.47 -3.79
C ALA A 173 -1.54 25.40 -4.14
N PHE A 174 -1.25 24.47 -3.23
CA PHE A 174 -0.28 23.39 -3.39
C PHE A 174 -0.93 21.99 -3.28
N ALA A 175 -2.26 21.90 -3.33
CA ALA A 175 -2.99 20.65 -3.43
C ALA A 175 -3.86 20.68 -4.70
N PRO A 176 -3.27 20.44 -5.88
CA PRO A 176 -4.00 20.49 -7.16
C PRO A 176 -5.21 19.53 -7.14
N GLU A 177 -6.30 19.95 -7.78
CA GLU A 177 -7.56 19.20 -7.77
C GLU A 177 -7.79 18.38 -9.05
N SER A 178 -6.93 18.59 -10.06
CA SER A 178 -6.91 17.83 -11.30
C SER A 178 -5.49 17.52 -11.76
N THR A 179 -5.36 16.51 -12.63
CA THR A 179 -4.09 16.15 -13.24
C THR A 179 -3.53 17.27 -14.12
N ASP A 180 -4.40 18.10 -14.71
CA ASP A 180 -3.99 19.25 -15.53
C ASP A 180 -3.41 20.39 -14.68
N GLU A 181 -4.01 20.67 -13.52
CA GLU A 181 -3.47 21.60 -12.53
C GLU A 181 -2.12 21.12 -11.99
N LEU A 182 -2.03 19.84 -11.62
CA LEU A 182 -0.76 19.23 -11.18
C LEU A 182 0.32 19.37 -12.24
N ALA A 183 0.01 19.04 -13.50
CA ALA A 183 0.98 19.10 -14.58
C ALA A 183 1.49 20.52 -14.85
N SER A 184 0.59 21.51 -14.77
CA SER A 184 0.96 22.92 -14.91
C SER A 184 1.80 23.41 -13.74
N TRP A 185 1.40 23.06 -12.51
CA TRP A 185 2.09 23.47 -11.30
C TRP A 185 3.48 22.84 -11.21
N TYR A 186 3.62 21.53 -11.47
CA TYR A 186 4.88 20.83 -11.29
C TYR A 186 5.90 21.14 -12.40
N ALA A 187 5.45 21.48 -13.61
CA ALA A 187 6.32 22.02 -14.66
C ALA A 187 6.95 23.37 -14.25
N ALA A 188 6.23 24.19 -13.47
CA ALA A 188 6.75 25.44 -12.92
C ALA A 188 7.61 25.25 -11.65
N HIS A 189 7.44 24.15 -10.93
CA HIS A 189 8.16 23.83 -9.69
C HIS A 189 8.86 22.45 -9.78
N PRO A 190 9.81 22.26 -10.72
CA PRO A 190 10.36 20.94 -11.04
C PRO A 190 11.20 20.31 -9.92
N SER A 191 11.55 21.07 -8.89
CA SER A 191 12.25 20.61 -7.68
C SER A 191 11.33 20.28 -6.51
N ALA A 192 10.01 20.50 -6.65
CA ALA A 192 9.07 20.27 -5.57
C ALA A 192 8.95 18.79 -5.20
N THR A 193 8.73 18.53 -3.91
CA THR A 193 8.45 17.18 -3.41
C THR A 193 6.96 16.90 -3.57
N LEU A 194 6.62 15.97 -4.47
CA LEU A 194 5.24 15.49 -4.62
C LEU A 194 4.90 14.48 -3.52
N ILE A 195 3.77 14.69 -2.84
CA ILE A 195 3.30 13.89 -1.71
C ILE A 195 1.92 13.31 -2.05
N ALA A 196 1.86 12.00 -2.29
CA ALA A 196 0.60 11.28 -2.45
C ALA A 196 0.10 10.77 -1.08
N GLY A 197 0.36 9.50 -0.77
CA GLY A 197 0.00 8.87 0.50
C GLY A 197 0.92 9.19 1.68
N ALA A 198 2.07 9.83 1.43
CA ALA A 198 3.12 10.13 2.42
C ALA A 198 3.73 8.91 3.15
N THR A 199 3.43 7.67 2.74
CA THR A 199 3.89 6.45 3.44
C THR A 199 5.40 6.17 3.32
N ASP A 200 6.07 6.75 2.31
CA ASP A 200 7.53 6.81 2.22
C ASP A 200 8.07 8.18 2.66
N VAL A 201 7.51 9.27 2.12
CA VAL A 201 7.97 10.65 2.36
C VAL A 201 7.82 11.06 3.83
N GLY A 202 6.81 10.56 4.53
CA GLY A 202 6.63 10.78 5.97
C GLY A 202 7.88 10.39 6.76
N LEU A 203 8.53 9.27 6.39
CA LEU A 203 9.75 8.80 7.04
C LEU A 203 10.95 9.72 6.79
N TRP A 204 10.95 10.50 5.70
CA TRP A 204 11.99 11.50 5.47
C TRP A 204 11.93 12.60 6.53
N VAL A 205 10.73 12.97 6.95
CA VAL A 205 10.51 13.95 8.04
C VAL A 205 10.73 13.28 9.39
N THR A 206 10.04 12.18 9.67
CA THR A 206 9.99 11.63 11.03
C THR A 206 11.26 10.88 11.44
N LYS A 207 11.93 10.20 10.50
CA LYS A 207 13.13 9.40 10.80
C LYS A 207 14.40 10.03 10.31
N GLN A 208 14.34 10.70 9.16
CA GLN A 208 15.53 11.32 8.57
C GLN A 208 15.64 12.80 8.91
N LEU A 209 14.64 13.37 9.60
CA LEU A 209 14.61 14.76 10.06
C LEU A 209 14.88 15.76 8.93
N ARG A 210 14.41 15.45 7.72
CA ARG A 210 14.59 16.27 6.53
C ARG A 210 13.48 17.33 6.44
N ALA A 211 13.87 18.54 6.06
CA ALA A 211 12.94 19.53 5.54
C ALA A 211 12.69 19.26 4.05
N LEU A 212 11.42 19.29 3.62
CA LEU A 212 11.04 18.93 2.25
C LEU A 212 11.06 20.08 1.24
N GLY A 213 11.20 21.33 1.72
CA GLY A 213 11.15 22.52 0.89
C GLY A 213 9.76 22.72 0.28
N ASP A 214 9.70 23.02 -1.02
CA ASP A 214 8.43 23.14 -1.75
C ASP A 214 7.76 21.77 -1.87
N VAL A 215 6.47 21.70 -1.51
CA VAL A 215 5.68 20.46 -1.53
C VAL A 215 4.40 20.63 -2.34
N ALA A 216 3.90 19.53 -2.90
CA ALA A 216 2.52 19.46 -3.40
C ALA A 216 1.82 18.17 -2.97
N PHE A 217 0.57 18.28 -2.54
CA PHE A 217 -0.23 17.16 -2.07
C PHE A 217 -1.19 16.67 -3.16
N LEU A 218 -1.08 15.40 -3.53
CA LEU A 218 -1.78 14.83 -4.68
C LEU A 218 -3.14 14.20 -4.33
N ASN A 219 -3.48 14.15 -3.05
CA ASN A 219 -4.68 13.47 -2.55
C ASN A 219 -6.00 14.14 -2.96
N ARG A 220 -5.95 15.31 -3.61
CA ARG A 220 -7.11 15.99 -4.21
C ARG A 220 -7.14 15.93 -5.74
N CYS A 221 -6.13 15.35 -6.40
CA CYS A 221 -6.17 15.10 -7.85
C CYS A 221 -7.15 13.97 -8.17
N TRP A 222 -8.45 14.24 -8.13
CA TRP A 222 -9.50 13.22 -8.13
C TRP A 222 -9.56 12.41 -9.43
N ASP A 223 -9.26 13.06 -10.56
CA ASP A 223 -9.18 12.40 -11.86
C ASP A 223 -8.04 11.38 -11.96
N MET A 224 -6.98 11.53 -11.16
CA MET A 224 -5.85 10.61 -11.07
C MET A 224 -6.10 9.42 -10.11
N GLN A 225 -7.25 9.38 -9.42
CA GLN A 225 -7.61 8.35 -8.45
C GLN A 225 -8.62 7.33 -9.02
N LYS A 226 -8.60 7.13 -10.34
CA LYS A 226 -9.55 6.28 -11.05
C LYS A 226 -8.92 4.97 -11.55
N VAL A 227 -9.74 3.93 -11.56
CA VAL A 227 -9.44 2.64 -12.20
C VAL A 227 -10.45 2.44 -13.33
N ASP A 228 -9.95 2.43 -14.57
CA ASP A 228 -10.77 2.28 -15.77
C ASP A 228 -10.51 0.91 -16.41
N VAL A 229 -11.50 0.02 -16.36
CA VAL A 229 -11.47 -1.24 -17.12
C VAL A 229 -11.88 -0.95 -18.56
N ILE A 230 -10.91 -1.00 -19.47
CA ILE A 230 -11.08 -0.72 -20.90
C ILE A 230 -11.10 -2.04 -21.71
N SER A 231 -11.26 -1.98 -23.04
CA SER A 231 -11.42 -3.18 -23.89
C SER A 231 -10.28 -4.19 -23.71
N ASP A 232 -9.05 -3.70 -23.77
CA ASP A 232 -7.83 -4.53 -23.87
C ASP A 232 -6.92 -4.41 -22.63
N GLY A 233 -7.40 -3.76 -21.57
CA GLY A 233 -6.57 -3.47 -20.40
C GLY A 233 -7.32 -2.85 -19.23
N ILE A 234 -6.56 -2.55 -18.19
CA ILE A 234 -7.01 -1.82 -17.01
C ILE A 234 -6.06 -0.65 -16.84
N ARG A 235 -6.58 0.57 -16.97
CA ARG A 235 -5.82 1.79 -16.70
C ARG A 235 -6.00 2.17 -15.24
N ILE A 236 -4.90 2.34 -14.53
CA ILE A 236 -4.86 2.64 -13.10
C ILE A 236 -4.17 3.99 -12.94
N GLY A 237 -4.91 5.00 -12.48
CA GLY A 237 -4.35 6.32 -12.18
C GLY A 237 -3.32 6.26 -11.04
N ALA A 238 -2.30 7.11 -11.11
CA ALA A 238 -1.20 7.12 -10.15
C ALA A 238 -1.63 7.44 -8.70
N GLY A 239 -2.78 8.10 -8.53
CA GLY A 239 -3.36 8.44 -7.23
C GLY A 239 -4.19 7.30 -6.61
N VAL A 240 -4.47 6.22 -7.34
CA VAL A 240 -5.25 5.08 -6.82
C VAL A 240 -4.49 4.44 -5.66
N THR A 241 -5.17 4.31 -4.51
CA THR A 241 -4.61 3.65 -3.33
C THR A 241 -4.59 2.14 -3.50
N MET A 242 -3.68 1.45 -2.81
CA MET A 242 -3.62 -0.01 -2.88
C MET A 242 -4.92 -0.67 -2.40
N ALA A 243 -5.61 -0.07 -1.42
CA ALA A 243 -6.92 -0.52 -0.97
C ALA A 243 -8.00 -0.35 -2.05
N ALA A 244 -8.05 0.82 -2.71
CA ALA A 244 -9.00 1.09 -3.79
C ALA A 244 -8.77 0.23 -5.04
N LEU A 245 -7.52 -0.19 -5.28
CA LEU A 245 -7.17 -1.09 -6.37
C LEU A 245 -7.59 -2.56 -6.12
N MET A 246 -7.78 -2.94 -4.85
CA MET A 246 -7.99 -4.33 -4.43
C MET A 246 -9.18 -5.02 -5.10
N PRO A 247 -10.39 -4.41 -5.22
CA PRO A 247 -11.52 -5.07 -5.86
C PRO A 247 -11.23 -5.45 -7.31
N THR A 248 -10.61 -4.54 -8.08
CA THR A 248 -10.23 -4.79 -9.47
C THR A 248 -9.18 -5.89 -9.58
N LEU A 249 -8.19 -5.93 -8.69
CA LEU A 249 -7.20 -7.02 -8.67
C LEU A 249 -7.84 -8.37 -8.32
N ARG A 250 -8.76 -8.41 -7.35
CA ARG A 250 -9.45 -9.67 -6.99
C ARG A 250 -10.24 -10.23 -8.18
N THR A 251 -10.83 -9.35 -8.99
CA THR A 251 -11.58 -9.75 -10.19
C THR A 251 -10.69 -10.22 -11.34
N HIS A 252 -9.60 -9.51 -11.64
CA HIS A 252 -8.84 -9.71 -12.88
C HIS A 252 -7.48 -10.37 -12.70
N HIS A 253 -6.87 -10.24 -11.51
CA HIS A 253 -5.49 -10.63 -11.24
C HIS A 253 -5.35 -11.17 -9.81
N SER A 254 -6.03 -12.27 -9.49
CA SER A 254 -6.14 -12.79 -8.12
C SER A 254 -4.80 -13.03 -7.42
N SER A 255 -3.78 -13.50 -8.13
CA SER A 255 -2.44 -13.66 -7.55
C SER A 255 -1.76 -12.32 -7.22
N TYR A 256 -2.02 -11.27 -8.00
CA TYR A 256 -1.57 -9.92 -7.67
C TYR A 256 -2.39 -9.35 -6.50
N ALA A 257 -3.68 -9.67 -6.40
CA ALA A 257 -4.48 -9.31 -5.23
C ALA A 257 -3.90 -9.90 -3.93
N GLU A 258 -3.44 -11.15 -3.94
CA GLU A 258 -2.78 -11.77 -2.77
C GLU A 258 -1.45 -11.09 -2.42
N LEU A 259 -0.66 -10.70 -3.43
CA LEU A 259 0.54 -9.88 -3.19
C LEU A 259 0.18 -8.54 -2.55
N ALA A 260 -0.85 -7.86 -3.08
CA ALA A 260 -1.33 -6.57 -2.58
C ALA A 260 -1.95 -6.69 -1.18
N ARG A 261 -2.61 -7.79 -0.82
CA ARG A 261 -3.12 -8.06 0.54
C ARG A 261 -1.99 -7.98 1.57
N ARG A 262 -0.79 -8.44 1.18
CA ARG A 262 0.42 -8.40 2.01
C ARG A 262 1.28 -7.15 1.81
N TYR A 263 0.79 -6.14 1.09
CA TYR A 263 1.45 -4.85 0.92
C TYR A 263 1.19 -3.98 2.14
N GLY A 264 2.24 -3.64 2.90
CA GLY A 264 2.10 -2.86 4.14
C GLY A 264 1.07 -3.46 5.11
N SER A 265 0.36 -2.60 5.83
CA SER A 265 -0.85 -2.93 6.58
C SER A 265 -2.08 -2.32 5.92
N GLU A 266 -3.28 -2.61 6.42
CA GLU A 266 -4.51 -1.97 5.93
C GLU A 266 -4.42 -0.44 5.99
N GLN A 267 -3.94 0.12 7.10
CA GLN A 267 -3.78 1.56 7.27
C GLN A 267 -2.80 2.17 6.26
N VAL A 268 -1.74 1.43 5.89
CA VAL A 268 -0.82 1.84 4.83
C VAL A 268 -1.50 1.73 3.46
N ARG A 269 -2.22 0.65 3.16
CA ARG A 269 -2.91 0.46 1.87
C ARG A 269 -4.00 1.49 1.60
N GLN A 270 -4.64 1.99 2.65
CA GLN A 270 -5.64 3.05 2.57
C GLN A 270 -5.05 4.42 2.16
N ALA A 271 -3.74 4.62 2.33
CA ALA A 271 -3.04 5.85 1.95
C ALA A 271 -2.09 5.68 0.75
N ALA A 272 -1.29 4.62 0.73
CA ALA A 272 -0.24 4.38 -0.26
C ALA A 272 -0.84 4.22 -1.66
N THR A 273 -0.29 4.95 -2.63
CA THR A 273 -0.75 4.91 -4.02
C THR A 273 0.16 4.08 -4.90
N ILE A 274 -0.41 3.47 -5.95
CA ILE A 274 0.37 2.71 -6.93
C ILE A 274 1.43 3.59 -7.62
N GLY A 275 1.08 4.84 -7.93
CA GLY A 275 1.99 5.80 -8.54
C GLY A 275 3.13 6.19 -7.60
N GLY A 276 2.84 6.42 -6.32
CA GLY A 276 3.85 6.66 -5.29
C GLY A 276 4.82 5.49 -5.16
N ASN A 277 4.30 4.25 -5.18
CA ASN A 277 5.13 3.06 -5.10
C ASN A 277 6.10 2.92 -6.31
N ILE A 278 5.62 3.19 -7.52
CA ILE A 278 6.46 3.20 -8.73
C ILE A 278 7.48 4.35 -8.67
N ALA A 279 7.01 5.56 -8.35
CA ALA A 279 7.81 6.78 -8.32
C ALA A 279 8.88 6.80 -7.22
N ASN A 280 8.71 6.03 -6.15
CA ASN A 280 9.72 5.81 -5.11
C ASN A 280 10.93 5.03 -5.65
N GLY A 281 10.73 4.17 -6.65
CA GLY A 281 11.84 3.50 -7.35
C GLY A 281 12.63 2.51 -6.49
N SER A 282 12.04 2.01 -5.40
CA SER A 282 12.70 1.09 -4.48
C SER A 282 12.88 -0.31 -5.11
N PRO A 283 14.07 -0.93 -5.00
CA PRO A 283 14.31 -2.28 -5.53
C PRO A 283 13.50 -3.37 -4.83
N ILE A 284 12.94 -3.07 -3.66
CA ILE A 284 12.14 -3.99 -2.84
C ILE A 284 10.65 -3.61 -2.85
N GLY A 285 10.23 -2.69 -3.72
CA GLY A 285 8.81 -2.43 -3.97
C GLY A 285 8.12 -3.68 -4.54
N ASP A 286 6.97 -4.04 -3.98
CA ASP A 286 6.26 -5.26 -4.37
C ASP A 286 5.51 -5.11 -5.70
N ASN A 287 5.01 -3.92 -6.05
CA ASN A 287 4.23 -3.74 -7.28
C ASN A 287 5.05 -3.81 -8.57
N PRO A 288 6.26 -3.20 -8.68
CA PRO A 288 7.00 -3.22 -9.94
C PRO A 288 7.27 -4.62 -10.50
N PRO A 289 7.69 -5.64 -9.72
CA PRO A 289 7.83 -7.00 -10.25
C PRO A 289 6.53 -7.56 -10.85
N ALA A 290 5.38 -7.36 -10.19
CA ALA A 290 4.08 -7.82 -10.71
C ALA A 290 3.71 -7.09 -12.02
N LEU A 291 3.89 -5.79 -12.06
CA LEU A 291 3.63 -4.95 -13.24
C LEU A 291 4.55 -5.31 -14.42
N ILE A 292 5.83 -5.59 -14.17
CA ILE A 292 6.78 -6.05 -15.21
C ILE A 292 6.38 -7.43 -15.73
N ALA A 293 6.00 -8.37 -14.85
CA ALA A 293 5.54 -9.71 -15.25
C ALA A 293 4.24 -9.65 -16.09
N LEU A 294 3.40 -8.66 -15.83
CA LEU A 294 2.21 -8.34 -16.62
C LEU A 294 2.52 -7.63 -17.95
N GLY A 295 3.74 -7.14 -18.16
CA GLY A 295 4.08 -6.32 -19.32
C GLY A 295 3.38 -4.97 -19.33
N ALA A 296 3.25 -4.36 -18.15
CA ALA A 296 2.56 -3.10 -17.97
C ALA A 296 3.23 -1.95 -18.75
N THR A 297 2.40 -1.01 -19.22
CA THR A 297 2.84 0.26 -19.79
C THR A 297 2.74 1.36 -18.74
N LEU A 298 3.84 2.03 -18.46
CA LEU A 298 3.88 3.21 -17.60
C LEU A 298 3.56 4.47 -18.42
N HIS A 299 2.79 5.39 -17.84
CA HIS A 299 2.44 6.68 -18.43
C HIS A 299 3.04 7.80 -17.59
N LEU A 300 3.93 8.58 -18.20
CA LEU A 300 4.56 9.76 -17.61
C LEU A 300 4.01 11.03 -18.25
N ARG A 301 3.97 12.12 -17.49
CA ARG A 301 3.47 13.42 -17.95
C ARG A 301 4.35 14.57 -17.48
N HIS A 302 4.65 15.49 -18.40
CA HIS A 302 5.37 16.74 -18.17
C HIS A 302 4.60 17.89 -18.84
N GLY A 303 3.88 18.70 -18.06
CA GLY A 303 2.97 19.71 -18.59
C GLY A 303 1.92 19.10 -19.53
N ALA A 304 1.93 19.51 -20.81
CA ALA A 304 1.06 18.94 -21.84
C ALA A 304 1.63 17.68 -22.51
N GLU A 305 2.93 17.41 -22.35
CA GLU A 305 3.61 16.28 -22.98
C GLU A 305 3.35 14.99 -22.20
N LYS A 306 3.13 13.90 -22.92
CA LYS A 306 2.94 12.56 -22.34
C LYS A 306 3.86 11.58 -23.04
N ARG A 307 4.50 10.71 -22.27
CA ARG A 307 5.29 9.59 -22.81
C ARG A 307 4.90 8.28 -22.15
N ASN A 308 5.03 7.21 -22.94
CA ASN A 308 4.70 5.86 -22.52
C ASN A 308 5.94 4.98 -22.71
N LEU A 309 6.16 4.06 -21.77
CA LEU A 309 7.27 3.11 -21.81
C LEU A 309 6.88 1.78 -21.14
N PRO A 310 7.50 0.65 -21.51
CA PRO A 310 7.48 -0.54 -20.67
C PRO A 310 7.93 -0.17 -19.26
N ILE A 311 7.21 -0.64 -18.24
CA ILE A 311 7.49 -0.21 -16.87
C ILE A 311 8.90 -0.59 -16.40
N GLU A 312 9.46 -1.70 -16.90
CA GLU A 312 10.84 -2.11 -16.61
C GLU A 312 11.89 -1.07 -17.05
N ASP A 313 11.62 -0.29 -18.11
CA ASP A 313 12.56 0.71 -18.64
C ASP A 313 12.61 1.98 -17.77
N PHE A 314 11.66 2.15 -16.86
CA PHE A 314 11.62 3.29 -15.93
C PHE A 314 12.73 3.20 -14.85
N PHE A 315 13.16 2.00 -14.48
CA PHE A 315 14.12 1.79 -13.39
C PHE A 315 15.54 1.62 -13.94
N LEU A 316 16.32 2.71 -13.94
CA LEU A 316 17.64 2.75 -14.59
C LEU A 316 18.76 2.21 -13.70
N ASP A 317 18.78 2.63 -12.45
CA ASP A 317 19.76 2.22 -11.44
C ASP A 317 19.18 2.41 -10.03
N TYR A 318 19.87 1.93 -9.01
CA TYR A 318 19.47 2.13 -7.63
C TYR A 318 19.34 3.64 -7.31
N GLY A 319 18.13 4.06 -6.92
CA GLY A 319 17.84 5.46 -6.64
C GLY A 319 17.78 6.36 -7.88
N LYS A 320 17.71 5.80 -9.10
CA LYS A 320 17.62 6.56 -10.35
C LYS A 320 16.57 5.98 -11.30
N GLN A 321 15.65 6.83 -11.73
CA GLN A 321 14.59 6.49 -12.67
C GLN A 321 14.68 7.35 -13.94
N ASP A 322 14.08 6.88 -15.02
CA ASP A 322 13.84 7.68 -16.22
C ASP A 322 12.69 8.66 -15.97
N ARG A 323 12.98 9.73 -15.22
CA ARG A 323 12.03 10.80 -14.90
C ARG A 323 12.69 12.15 -15.09
N ALA A 324 12.16 12.97 -16.01
CA ALA A 324 12.66 14.32 -16.23
C ALA A 324 12.24 15.27 -15.07
N PRO A 325 12.98 16.37 -14.82
CA PRO A 325 12.53 17.41 -13.90
C PRO A 325 11.14 17.94 -14.31
N GLY A 326 10.21 18.07 -13.37
CA GLY A 326 8.81 18.47 -13.65
C GLY A 326 7.93 17.38 -14.27
N GLU A 327 8.45 16.16 -14.45
CA GLU A 327 7.69 15.01 -14.96
C GLU A 327 7.22 14.09 -13.83
N PHE A 328 5.98 13.62 -13.89
CA PHE A 328 5.39 12.74 -12.88
C PHE A 328 4.76 11.49 -13.50
N VAL A 329 4.54 10.47 -12.67
CA VAL A 329 3.80 9.26 -13.04
C VAL A 329 2.31 9.61 -13.08
N GLU A 330 1.68 9.52 -14.25
CA GLU A 330 0.24 9.81 -14.43
C GLU A 330 -0.61 8.55 -14.20
N ALA A 331 -0.17 7.41 -14.73
CA ALA A 331 -0.90 6.14 -14.66
C ALA A 331 -0.02 4.93 -15.02
N VAL A 332 -0.56 3.73 -14.80
CA VAL A 332 -0.06 2.48 -15.37
C VAL A 332 -1.20 1.71 -16.03
N THR A 333 -0.94 1.07 -17.17
CA THR A 333 -1.91 0.19 -17.83
C THR A 333 -1.41 -1.25 -17.79
N ILE A 334 -2.25 -2.16 -17.31
CA ILE A 334 -2.00 -3.61 -17.28
C ILE A 334 -2.97 -4.34 -18.23
N PRO A 335 -2.63 -5.53 -18.75
CA PRO A 335 -3.59 -6.32 -19.52
C PRO A 335 -4.80 -6.68 -18.65
N LYS A 336 -5.95 -6.85 -19.29
CA LYS A 336 -7.19 -7.18 -18.59
C LYS A 336 -7.12 -8.55 -17.90
N GLU A 337 -6.51 -9.52 -18.57
CA GLU A 337 -6.38 -10.89 -18.08
C GLU A 337 -4.94 -11.37 -18.22
N ALA A 338 -4.46 -12.11 -17.22
CA ALA A 338 -3.18 -12.80 -17.24
C ALA A 338 -3.29 -14.07 -16.37
N PRO A 339 -3.97 -15.12 -16.84
CA PRO A 339 -4.36 -16.27 -16.02
C PRO A 339 -3.17 -17.04 -15.44
N ASP A 340 -2.03 -17.00 -16.13
CA ASP A 340 -0.79 -17.66 -15.74
C ASP A 340 0.10 -16.79 -14.84
N LEU A 341 -0.33 -15.56 -14.48
CA LEU A 341 0.39 -14.73 -13.53
C LEU A 341 0.40 -15.39 -12.16
N ARG A 342 1.58 -15.50 -11.56
CA ARG A 342 1.76 -15.79 -10.13
C ARG A 342 2.74 -14.80 -9.49
N CYS A 343 2.37 -14.30 -8.33
CA CYS A 343 3.17 -13.38 -7.53
C CYS A 343 3.49 -14.03 -6.18
N TYR A 344 4.77 -14.08 -5.84
CA TYR A 344 5.24 -14.69 -4.59
C TYR A 344 6.09 -13.71 -3.80
N LYS A 345 5.66 -13.44 -2.57
CA LYS A 345 6.36 -12.59 -1.61
C LYS A 345 6.98 -13.42 -0.49
N ILE A 346 8.29 -13.31 -0.34
CA ILE A 346 9.07 -14.00 0.70
C ILE A 346 9.70 -12.95 1.63
N SER A 347 9.37 -13.08 2.91
CA SER A 347 9.73 -12.16 4.00
C SER A 347 9.84 -12.97 5.30
N LYS A 348 10.33 -12.36 6.39
CA LYS A 348 10.47 -13.06 7.68
C LYS A 348 9.12 -13.30 8.36
N ARG A 349 8.19 -12.36 8.21
CA ARG A 349 6.80 -12.43 8.66
C ARG A 349 5.87 -12.34 7.45
N PHE A 350 4.71 -13.00 7.51
CA PHE A 350 3.76 -12.98 6.39
C PHE A 350 3.19 -11.60 6.13
N ASP A 351 2.51 -11.02 7.12
CA ASP A 351 1.86 -9.72 6.97
C ASP A 351 2.75 -8.58 7.44
N GLN A 352 2.57 -7.42 6.80
CA GLN A 352 3.30 -6.18 7.09
C GLN A 352 4.81 -6.41 7.25
N ASP A 353 5.43 -6.98 6.23
CA ASP A 353 6.88 -7.15 6.17
C ASP A 353 7.37 -6.81 4.76
N ILE A 354 8.61 -6.35 4.69
CA ILE A 354 9.27 -5.98 3.43
C ILE A 354 9.87 -7.24 2.81
N SER A 355 9.66 -7.41 1.50
CA SER A 355 10.17 -8.55 0.75
C SER A 355 11.69 -8.66 0.85
N ALA A 356 12.17 -9.84 1.24
CA ALA A 356 13.54 -10.27 0.91
C ALA A 356 13.60 -10.64 -0.58
N VAL A 357 12.62 -11.41 -1.06
CA VAL A 357 12.48 -11.76 -2.47
C VAL A 357 11.02 -11.62 -2.86
N CYS A 358 10.75 -10.84 -3.90
CA CYS A 358 9.43 -10.78 -4.56
C CYS A 358 9.63 -11.30 -5.98
N GLY A 359 9.03 -12.46 -6.31
CA GLY A 359 9.14 -13.08 -7.63
C GLY A 359 7.78 -13.15 -8.32
N CYS A 360 7.68 -12.62 -9.53
CA CYS A 360 6.46 -12.59 -10.33
C CYS A 360 6.70 -13.28 -11.67
N PHE A 361 5.84 -14.23 -12.02
CA PHE A 361 6.00 -15.14 -13.15
C PHE A 361 4.76 -15.11 -14.02
N ASN A 362 4.95 -15.04 -15.33
CA ASN A 362 3.88 -15.14 -16.31
C ASN A 362 4.42 -15.85 -17.56
N VAL A 363 4.10 -17.14 -17.70
CA VAL A 363 4.63 -18.01 -18.76
C VAL A 363 3.46 -18.55 -19.57
N THR A 364 3.43 -18.21 -20.85
CA THR A 364 2.40 -18.68 -21.79
C THR A 364 2.85 -19.95 -22.49
N LEU A 365 2.00 -20.97 -22.52
CA LEU A 365 2.28 -22.24 -23.18
C LEU A 365 1.52 -22.38 -24.51
N THR A 366 2.15 -22.95 -25.52
CA THR A 366 1.50 -23.35 -26.79
C THR A 366 1.96 -24.75 -27.17
N GLY A 367 1.02 -25.69 -27.25
CA GLY A 367 1.36 -27.10 -27.52
C GLY A 367 2.29 -27.72 -26.48
N GLY A 368 2.17 -27.31 -25.20
CA GLY A 368 3.02 -27.77 -24.10
C GLY A 368 4.42 -27.15 -24.06
N LYS A 369 4.76 -26.26 -24.99
CA LYS A 369 6.04 -25.54 -25.03
C LYS A 369 5.88 -24.09 -24.58
N VAL A 370 6.95 -23.53 -24.01
CA VAL A 370 6.98 -22.12 -23.60
C VAL A 370 6.99 -21.22 -24.84
N ALA A 371 5.90 -20.47 -25.03
CA ALA A 371 5.72 -19.52 -26.12
C ALA A 371 6.09 -18.09 -25.74
N ALA A 372 5.96 -17.73 -24.47
CA ALA A 372 6.41 -16.48 -23.89
C ALA A 372 6.73 -16.68 -22.41
N ALA A 373 7.72 -15.95 -21.89
CA ALA A 373 8.05 -15.92 -20.48
C ALA A 373 8.37 -14.49 -20.04
N ARG A 374 7.64 -13.98 -19.05
CA ARG A 374 7.96 -12.76 -18.30
C ARG A 374 8.15 -13.13 -16.84
N ILE A 375 9.37 -13.01 -16.35
CA ILE A 375 9.79 -13.40 -15.02
C ILE A 375 10.54 -12.23 -14.40
N ALA A 376 9.96 -11.58 -13.39
CA ALA A 376 10.48 -10.37 -12.79
C ALA A 376 10.67 -10.50 -11.29
N PHE A 377 11.69 -9.80 -10.77
CA PHE A 377 12.06 -9.87 -9.37
C PHE A 377 12.29 -8.51 -8.73
N GLY A 378 11.86 -8.39 -7.47
CA GLY A 378 12.26 -7.37 -6.51
C GLY A 378 13.16 -7.96 -5.43
N GLY A 379 14.06 -7.16 -4.86
CA GLY A 379 15.01 -7.57 -3.81
C GLY A 379 16.20 -8.41 -4.28
N MET A 380 16.37 -8.56 -5.59
CA MET A 380 17.43 -9.38 -6.22
C MET A 380 18.54 -8.54 -6.90
N ALA A 381 18.31 -7.24 -7.10
CA ALA A 381 19.24 -6.29 -7.71
C ALA A 381 18.95 -4.86 -7.20
N GLY A 382 19.74 -3.88 -7.66
CA GLY A 382 19.53 -2.45 -7.36
C GLY A 382 18.25 -1.85 -7.97
N VAL A 383 17.60 -2.56 -8.89
CA VAL A 383 16.32 -2.20 -9.53
C VAL A 383 15.43 -3.45 -9.65
N PRO A 384 14.09 -3.32 -9.69
CA PRO A 384 13.23 -4.41 -10.10
C PRO A 384 13.47 -4.71 -11.58
N LYS A 385 13.80 -5.96 -11.92
CA LYS A 385 14.13 -6.34 -13.32
C LYS A 385 13.74 -7.77 -13.66
N ARG A 386 13.77 -8.07 -14.96
CA ARG A 386 13.51 -9.42 -15.50
C ARG A 386 14.71 -10.36 -15.34
N ALA A 387 14.40 -11.65 -15.26
CA ALA A 387 15.35 -12.76 -15.29
C ALA A 387 15.60 -13.21 -16.74
N SER A 388 16.26 -12.35 -17.53
CA SER A 388 16.41 -12.50 -18.98
C SER A 388 17.10 -13.79 -19.43
N ALA A 389 18.10 -14.28 -18.69
CA ALA A 389 18.80 -15.51 -18.98
C ALA A 389 17.91 -16.72 -18.71
N VAL A 390 17.12 -16.68 -17.63
CA VAL A 390 16.11 -17.71 -17.32
C VAL A 390 15.00 -17.73 -18.37
N GLU A 391 14.44 -16.56 -18.70
CA GLU A 391 13.42 -16.43 -19.75
C GLU A 391 13.92 -17.02 -21.08
N SER A 392 15.12 -16.62 -21.52
CA SER A 392 15.71 -17.09 -22.78
C SER A 392 15.96 -18.59 -22.80
N ALA A 393 16.34 -19.19 -21.66
CA ALA A 393 16.56 -20.62 -21.53
C ALA A 393 15.27 -21.44 -21.50
N LEU A 394 14.13 -20.83 -21.17
CA LEU A 394 12.82 -21.48 -21.20
C LEU A 394 12.17 -21.45 -22.60
N MET A 395 12.41 -20.39 -23.37
CA MET A 395 11.74 -20.16 -24.65
C MET A 395 11.85 -21.35 -25.62
N GLY A 396 10.71 -21.86 -26.10
CA GLY A 396 10.64 -22.97 -27.05
C GLY A 396 10.81 -24.36 -26.45
N GLU A 397 11.21 -24.46 -25.18
CA GLU A 397 11.37 -25.73 -24.46
C GLU A 397 10.02 -26.29 -24.02
N LEU A 398 9.98 -27.61 -23.79
CA LEU A 398 8.83 -28.28 -23.19
C LEU A 398 8.68 -27.81 -21.73
N TRP A 399 7.45 -27.48 -21.32
CA TRP A 399 7.15 -27.17 -19.92
C TRP A 399 7.13 -28.46 -19.08
N SER A 400 8.30 -28.87 -18.61
CA SER A 400 8.49 -30.05 -17.76
C SER A 400 9.34 -29.73 -16.53
N ILE A 401 9.27 -30.62 -15.53
CA ILE A 401 10.04 -30.49 -14.30
C ILE A 401 11.56 -30.55 -14.56
N GLU A 402 11.99 -31.34 -15.54
CA GLU A 402 13.38 -31.45 -15.99
C GLU A 402 13.86 -30.13 -16.60
N THR A 403 13.06 -29.52 -17.48
CA THR A 403 13.35 -28.20 -18.06
C THR A 403 13.48 -27.16 -16.95
N VAL A 404 12.49 -27.08 -16.05
CA VAL A 404 12.48 -26.11 -14.95
C VAL A 404 13.71 -26.27 -14.06
N LYS A 405 14.02 -27.49 -13.62
CA LYS A 405 15.23 -27.76 -12.81
C LYS A 405 16.52 -27.46 -13.57
N GLY A 406 16.55 -27.71 -14.88
CA GLY A 406 17.69 -27.44 -15.74
C GLY A 406 18.01 -25.95 -15.89
N VAL A 407 16.98 -25.07 -15.88
CA VAL A 407 17.18 -23.62 -16.04
C VAL A 407 17.38 -22.88 -14.73
N MET A 408 16.98 -23.42 -13.57
CA MET A 408 17.15 -22.78 -12.26
C MET A 408 18.56 -22.18 -12.02
N PRO A 409 19.69 -22.84 -12.36
CA PRO A 409 21.01 -22.25 -12.17
C PRO A 409 21.23 -20.90 -12.90
N ARG A 410 20.49 -20.64 -13.99
CA ARG A 410 20.57 -19.40 -14.81
C ARG A 410 20.18 -18.14 -14.05
N PHE A 411 19.48 -18.25 -12.92
CA PHE A 411 19.23 -17.10 -12.05
C PHE A 411 20.53 -16.40 -11.61
N SER A 412 21.65 -17.12 -11.54
CA SER A 412 22.96 -16.54 -11.21
C SER A 412 23.58 -15.72 -12.35
N ASP A 413 23.14 -15.93 -13.60
CA ASP A 413 23.53 -15.11 -14.75
C ASP A 413 22.79 -13.76 -14.72
N ASP A 414 21.56 -13.74 -14.17
CA ASP A 414 20.73 -12.54 -14.08
C ASP A 414 20.97 -11.72 -12.80
N PHE A 415 21.26 -12.37 -11.67
CA PHE A 415 21.27 -11.71 -10.36
C PHE A 415 22.50 -12.05 -9.52
N THR A 416 23.00 -11.04 -8.80
CA THR A 416 23.98 -11.18 -7.72
C THR A 416 23.44 -10.45 -6.49
N PRO A 417 22.56 -11.09 -5.70
CA PRO A 417 21.89 -10.43 -4.58
C PRO A 417 22.85 -10.01 -3.48
N MET A 418 22.42 -9.07 -2.63
CA MET A 418 23.18 -8.61 -1.46
C MET A 418 22.77 -9.37 -0.20
N ASP A 419 23.67 -9.43 0.78
CA ASP A 419 23.36 -9.79 2.15
C ASP A 419 22.82 -8.59 2.92
N ASP A 420 21.81 -8.79 3.75
CA ASP A 420 21.36 -7.79 4.73
C ASP A 420 20.71 -8.46 5.96
N MET A 421 20.16 -7.63 6.85
CA MET A 421 19.41 -8.11 8.02
C MET A 421 18.17 -8.92 7.66
N ARG A 422 17.63 -8.83 6.44
CA ARG A 422 16.45 -9.56 5.97
C ARG A 422 16.81 -10.96 5.47
N ALA A 423 17.86 -11.11 4.69
CA ALA A 423 18.31 -12.39 4.18
C ALA A 423 19.73 -12.33 3.62
N SER A 424 20.42 -13.47 3.64
CA SER A 424 21.69 -13.61 2.93
C SER A 424 21.51 -13.64 1.42
N ALA A 425 22.56 -13.28 0.67
CA ALA A 425 22.61 -13.35 -0.78
C ALA A 425 22.34 -14.79 -1.27
N SER A 426 22.92 -15.78 -0.59
CA SER A 426 22.70 -17.20 -0.88
C SER A 426 21.26 -17.64 -0.69
N TYR A 427 20.60 -17.18 0.39
CA TYR A 427 19.19 -17.45 0.64
C TYR A 427 18.31 -16.82 -0.45
N ARG A 428 18.58 -15.56 -0.82
CA ARG A 428 17.84 -14.85 -1.87
C ARG A 428 17.92 -15.58 -3.21
N LEU A 429 19.14 -15.98 -3.63
CA LEU A 429 19.34 -16.71 -4.87
C LEU A 429 18.66 -18.08 -4.88
N ALA A 430 18.84 -18.88 -3.81
CA ALA A 430 18.18 -20.18 -3.68
C ALA A 430 16.65 -20.05 -3.65
N THR A 431 16.13 -18.99 -3.02
CA THR A 431 14.69 -18.70 -2.99
C THR A 431 14.16 -18.38 -4.38
N ALA A 432 14.81 -17.50 -5.14
CA ALA A 432 14.39 -17.17 -6.51
C ALA A 432 14.31 -18.42 -7.41
N GLN A 433 15.28 -19.32 -7.29
CA GLN A 433 15.29 -20.61 -7.98
C GLN A 433 14.09 -21.48 -7.57
N ASN A 434 13.86 -21.63 -6.26
CA ASN A 434 12.75 -22.44 -5.74
C ASN A 434 11.38 -21.84 -6.06
N LEU A 435 11.26 -20.53 -6.26
CA LEU A 435 10.02 -19.90 -6.70
C LEU A 435 9.64 -20.28 -8.13
N LEU A 436 10.61 -20.50 -9.03
CA LEU A 436 10.32 -21.06 -10.36
C LEU A 436 9.80 -22.50 -10.26
N LEU A 437 10.36 -23.31 -9.35
CA LEU A 437 9.86 -24.65 -9.07
C LEU A 437 8.45 -24.61 -8.45
N ARG A 438 8.20 -23.69 -7.52
CA ARG A 438 6.86 -23.44 -6.96
C ARG A 438 5.87 -23.09 -8.07
N TYR A 439 6.24 -22.19 -8.98
CA TYR A 439 5.42 -21.79 -10.11
C TYR A 439 5.03 -22.97 -11.01
N PHE A 440 5.97 -23.86 -11.30
CA PHE A 440 5.68 -25.10 -12.04
C PHE A 440 4.63 -25.97 -11.34
N HIS A 441 4.76 -26.17 -10.02
CA HIS A 441 3.82 -26.97 -9.25
C HIS A 441 2.43 -26.30 -9.16
N ASP A 442 2.40 -24.99 -8.96
CA ASP A 442 1.20 -24.16 -8.90
C ASP A 442 0.38 -24.26 -10.21
N LEU A 443 1.01 -24.03 -11.37
CA LEU A 443 0.34 -24.17 -12.68
C LEU A 443 -0.15 -25.60 -12.96
N ASN A 444 0.46 -26.61 -12.36
CA ASN A 444 0.05 -28.01 -12.49
C ASN A 444 -0.94 -28.46 -11.41
N GLY A 445 -1.55 -27.52 -10.66
CA GLY A 445 -2.59 -27.81 -9.68
C GLY A 445 -2.10 -28.50 -8.41
N THR A 446 -0.80 -28.49 -8.14
CA THR A 446 -0.25 -28.96 -6.86
C THR A 446 -0.41 -27.87 -5.82
N SER A 447 -0.88 -28.20 -4.62
CA SER A 447 -0.95 -27.23 -3.51
C SER A 447 0.47 -26.84 -3.08
N VAL A 448 0.75 -25.53 -3.06
CA VAL A 448 2.09 -24.98 -2.79
C VAL A 448 2.09 -23.85 -1.76
N ASN A 449 0.92 -23.45 -1.28
CA ASN A 449 0.77 -22.29 -0.41
C ASN A 449 0.50 -22.73 1.03
N VAL A 450 1.45 -22.44 1.92
CA VAL A 450 1.29 -22.73 3.36
C VAL A 450 0.11 -21.99 3.99
N LEU A 451 -0.29 -20.85 3.43
CA LEU A 451 -1.42 -20.05 3.93
C LEU A 451 -2.79 -20.64 3.55
N GLU A 452 -2.84 -21.64 2.67
CA GLU A 452 -4.06 -22.36 2.30
C GLU A 452 -4.26 -23.64 3.13
N VAL A 453 -3.34 -23.93 4.06
CA VAL A 453 -3.43 -25.11 4.93
C VAL A 453 -4.39 -24.79 6.08
N SER A 454 -5.47 -25.56 6.20
CA SER A 454 -6.40 -25.47 7.33
C SER A 454 -5.86 -26.20 8.57
N PRO A 455 -5.91 -25.60 9.77
CA PRO A 455 -5.48 -26.22 11.04
C PRO A 455 -6.24 -27.49 11.46
#